data_AF-A0A417BYQ9-F1
#
_entry.id   AF-A0A417BYQ9-F1
#
_cell.length_a   1.000
_cell.length_b   1.000
_cell.length_c   1.000
_cell.angle_alpha   90.00
_cell.angle_beta   90.00
_cell.angle_gamma   90.00
#
_symmetry.space_group_name_H-M   'P 1'
#
loop_
_entity.id
_entity.type
_entity.pdbx_description
1 polymer ?
#
loop_
_entity_poly.entity_id
_entity_poly.type
_entity_poly.pdbx_seq_one_letter_code
_entity_poly.pdbx_strand_id
1 'polypeptide(L)' 'MSKLIFCQFNIDTASVELVFDDGSRISIDVTAVENEVADNRFKWSELDYLIDNDPLAYADLILNSKLNVLFE' A
#
# COMPACT_ATOMS: atom_id res chain seq x y z
N MET A 1 11.66 -4.08 17.44
CA MET A 1 10.72 -3.65 16.39
C MET A 1 11.07 -2.22 16.08
N SER A 2 11.47 -1.96 14.84
CA SER A 2 11.74 -0.59 14.39
C SER A 2 10.41 0.16 14.30
N LYS A 3 10.42 1.44 14.67
CA LYS A 3 9.28 2.34 14.61
C LYS A 3 9.17 2.90 13.21
N LEU A 4 7.96 2.90 12.64
CA LEU A 4 7.67 3.61 11.41
C LEU A 4 7.87 5.12 11.63
N ILE A 5 8.75 5.72 10.84
CA ILE A 5 8.97 7.17 10.83
C ILE A 5 8.08 7.83 9.79
N PHE A 6 7.95 7.19 8.63
CA PHE A 6 7.31 7.80 7.47
C PHE A 6 6.65 6.76 6.57
N CYS A 7 5.47 7.12 6.04
CA CYS A 7 4.77 6.38 5.00
C CYS A 7 4.15 7.36 4.01
N GLN A 8 4.49 7.23 2.73
CA GLN A 8 3.96 8.10 1.67
C GLN A 8 3.96 7.39 0.32
N PHE A 9 3.02 7.78 -0.53
CA PHE A 9 3.04 7.43 -1.94
C PHE A 9 4.08 8.27 -2.71
N ASN A 10 5.01 7.58 -3.37
CA ASN A 10 5.99 8.17 -4.25
C ASN A 10 5.54 7.99 -5.71
N ILE A 11 5.15 9.10 -6.33
CA ILE A 11 4.64 9.12 -7.71
C ILE A 11 5.74 8.82 -8.73
N ASP A 12 7.01 9.14 -8.45
CA ASP A 12 8.14 8.87 -9.35
C ASP A 12 8.39 7.36 -9.48
N THR A 13 8.08 6.60 -8.43
CA THR A 13 8.29 5.14 -8.37
C THR A 13 6.98 4.35 -8.40
N ALA A 14 5.83 5.03 -8.50
CA ALA A 14 4.49 4.44 -8.39
C ALA A 14 4.37 3.47 -7.20
N SER A 15 4.93 3.84 -6.05
CA SER A 15 5.06 2.94 -4.89
C SER A 15 4.70 3.64 -3.59
N VAL A 16 4.13 2.88 -2.64
CA VAL A 16 4.01 3.34 -1.25
C VAL A 16 5.27 2.96 -0.50
N GLU A 17 5.96 3.95 0.05
CA GLU A 17 7.26 3.81 0.70
C GLU A 17 7.11 3.92 2.22
N LEU A 18 7.61 2.92 2.95
CA LEU A 18 7.67 2.90 4.41
C LEU A 18 9.12 3.01 4.85
N VAL A 19 9.43 3.96 5.74
CA VAL A 19 10.77 4.18 6.28
C VAL A 19 10.74 4.06 7.80
N PHE A 20 11.65 3.27 8.35
CA PHE A 20 11.75 2.99 9.77
C PHE A 20 12.96 3.68 10.42
N ASP A 21 12.97 3.76 11.75
CA ASP A 21 14.01 4.47 12.50
C ASP A 21 15.39 3.83 12.45
N ASP A 22 15.47 2.55 12.12
CA ASP A 22 16.72 1.85 11.88
C ASP A 22 17.28 2.08 10.47
N GLY A 23 16.61 2.90 9.64
CA GLY A 23 16.98 3.18 8.26
C GLY A 23 16.52 2.12 7.27
N SER A 24 15.81 1.08 7.72
CA SER A 24 15.18 0.10 6.84
C SER A 24 14.02 0.73 6.05
N ARG A 25 13.76 0.18 4.86
CA ARG A 25 12.72 0.68 3.94
C ARG A 25 12.00 -0.47 3.24
N ILE A 26 10.69 -0.33 3.13
CA ILE A 26 9.82 -1.20 2.32
C ILE A 26 9.19 -0.32 1.23
N SER A 27 9.21 -0.80 -0.01
CA SER A 27 8.46 -0.20 -1.13
C SER A 27 7.42 -1.20 -1.61
N ILE A 28 6.16 -0.77 -1.62
CA ILE A 28 5.05 -1.53 -2.16
C ILE A 28 4.75 -0.97 -3.54
N ASP A 29 5.05 -1.75 -4.58
CA ASP A 29 4.78 -1.40 -5.97
C ASP A 29 3.26 -1.45 -6.22
N VAL A 30 2.65 -0.28 -6.48
CA VAL A 30 1.19 -0.18 -6.68
C VAL A 30 0.79 -0.88 -7.98
N THR A 31 1.57 -0.72 -9.04
CA THR A 31 1.32 -1.36 -10.35
C THR A 31 1.34 -2.89 -10.29
N ALA A 32 2.18 -3.48 -9.45
CA ALA A 32 2.20 -4.92 -9.23
C ALA A 32 0.92 -5.38 -8.50
N VAL A 33 0.48 -4.63 -7.48
CA VAL A 33 -0.76 -4.91 -6.75
C VAL A 33 -1.97 -4.78 -7.66
N GLU A 34 -2.06 -3.73 -8.47
CA GLU A 34 -3.15 -3.50 -9.42
C GLU A 34 -3.39 -4.69 -10.35
N ASN A 35 -2.32 -5.31 -10.87
CA ASN A 35 -2.40 -6.47 -11.74
C ASN A 35 -2.98 -7.71 -11.05
N GLU A 36 -2.79 -7.87 -9.74
CA GLU A 36 -3.35 -9.00 -8.97
C GLU A 36 -4.84 -8.80 -8.65
N VAL A 37 -5.32 -7.56 -8.52
CA VAL A 37 -6.73 -7.23 -8.26
C VAL A 37 -7.52 -6.81 -9.51
N ALA A 38 -6.92 -6.93 -10.70
CA ALA A 38 -7.43 -6.39 -11.96
C ALA A 38 -8.84 -6.86 -12.38
N ASP A 39 -9.30 -8.01 -11.88
CA ASP A 39 -10.63 -8.53 -12.18
C ASP A 39 -11.78 -7.78 -11.46
N ASN A 40 -11.48 -6.86 -10.54
CA ASN A 40 -12.52 -6.08 -9.86
C ASN A 40 -12.22 -4.57 -9.80
N ARG A 41 -12.85 -3.83 -10.73
CA ARG A 41 -12.74 -2.36 -10.80
C ARG A 41 -13.24 -1.61 -9.57
N PHE A 42 -14.14 -2.18 -8.76
CA PHE A 42 -14.53 -1.56 -7.50
C PHE A 42 -13.41 -1.62 -6.46
N LYS A 43 -12.55 -2.65 -6.50
CA LYS A 43 -11.38 -2.78 -5.61
C LYS A 43 -10.30 -1.75 -5.93
N TRP A 44 -10.15 -1.40 -7.21
CA TRP A 44 -9.20 -0.38 -7.63
C TRP A 44 -9.55 1.00 -7.06
N SER A 45 -10.81 1.44 -7.12
CA SER A 45 -11.18 2.75 -6.57
C SER A 45 -10.96 2.89 -5.06
N GLU A 46 -11.07 1.79 -4.30
CA GLU A 46 -10.77 1.80 -2.87
C GLU A 46 -9.26 1.87 -2.60
N LEU A 47 -8.46 1.14 -3.38
CA LEU A 47 -7.00 1.22 -3.29
C LEU A 47 -6.48 2.60 -3.71
N ASP A 48 -6.99 3.16 -4.80
CA ASP A 48 -6.68 4.52 -5.26
C ASP A 48 -6.97 5.55 -4.16
N TYR A 49 -8.13 5.43 -3.51
CA TYR A 49 -8.48 6.30 -2.40
C TYR A 49 -7.48 6.17 -1.25
N LEU A 50 -7.09 4.95 -0.87
CA LEU A 50 -6.14 4.76 0.23
C LEU A 50 -4.74 5.26 -0.13
N ILE A 51 -4.26 5.08 -1.35
CA ILE A 51 -2.93 5.54 -1.76
C ILE A 51 -2.79 7.07 -1.58
N ASP A 52 -3.81 7.82 -1.98
CA ASP A 52 -3.80 9.29 -1.89
C ASP A 52 -4.16 9.82 -0.50
N ASN A 53 -5.06 9.16 0.24
CA ASN A 53 -5.62 9.70 1.49
C ASN A 53 -5.05 9.06 2.76
N ASP A 54 -4.69 7.77 2.73
CA ASP A 54 -4.16 7.02 3.86
C ASP A 54 -3.20 5.90 3.40
N PRO A 55 -1.98 6.26 2.95
CA PRO A 55 -1.01 5.30 2.43
C PRO A 55 -0.58 4.27 3.49
N LEU A 56 -0.75 4.57 4.79
CA LEU A 56 -0.47 3.64 5.87
C LEU A 56 -1.52 2.52 5.91
N ALA A 57 -2.81 2.86 5.79
CA ALA A 57 -3.86 1.86 5.69
C ALA A 57 -3.71 0.99 4.43
N TYR A 58 -3.31 1.58 3.30
CA TYR A 58 -2.92 0.82 2.10
C TYR A 58 -1.80 -0.17 2.41
N ALA A 59 -0.72 0.29 3.04
CA ALA A 59 0.41 -0.58 3.37
C ALA A 59 0.03 -1.72 4.33
N ASP A 60 -0.78 -1.45 5.36
CA ASP A 60 -1.27 -2.48 6.28
C ASP A 60 -2.10 -3.54 5.56
N LEU A 61 -2.96 -3.12 4.62
CA LEU A 61 -3.80 -4.01 3.83
C LEU A 61 -2.97 -5.01 3.02
N ILE A 62 -1.95 -4.51 2.32
CA ILE A 62 -1.10 -5.32 1.45
C ILE A 62 -0.17 -6.22 2.28
N LEU A 63 0.53 -5.66 3.27
CA LEU A 63 1.53 -6.41 4.05
C LEU A 63 0.92 -7.48 4.97
N ASN A 64 -0.30 -7.27 5.47
CA ASN A 64 -1.01 -8.28 6.26
C ASN A 64 -1.88 -9.21 5.40
N SER A 65 -1.83 -9.09 4.07
CA SER A 65 -2.67 -9.86 3.14
C SER A 65 -4.16 -9.81 3.49
N LYS A 66 -4.62 -8.72 4.11
CA LYS A 66 -6.02 -8.49 4.49
C LYS A 66 -6.89 -8.17 3.27
N LEU A 67 -6.31 -8.21 2.07
CA LEU A 67 -7.06 -8.15 0.83
C LEU A 67 -8.27 -9.08 0.92
N ASN A 68 -8.15 -10.30 1.43
CA ASN A 68 -9.31 -11.20 1.52
C ASN A 68 -10.41 -10.79 2.54
N VAL A 69 -10.11 -9.91 3.50
CA VAL A 69 -11.00 -9.54 4.64
C VAL A 69 -11.81 -8.27 4.36
N LEU A 70 -11.35 -7.40 3.47
CA LEU A 70 -12.14 -6.23 3.02
C LEU A 70 -13.24 -6.62 2.01
N PHE A 71 -13.30 -7.88 1.59
CA PHE A 71 -14.15 -8.33 0.49
C PHE A 71 -15.14 -9.44 0.87
N GLU A 72 -15.42 -9.63 2.17
CA GLU A 72 -16.56 -10.42 2.69
C GLU A 72 -17.70 -9.53 3.20
#